data_AF-A0A1I5NAL0-F1
#
_entry.id   AF-A0A1I5NAL0-F1
#
_cell.length_a   1.000
_cell.length_b   1.000
_cell.length_c   1.000
_cell.angle_alpha   90.00
_cell.angle_beta   90.00
_cell.angle_gamma   90.00
#
_symmetry.space_group_name_H-M   'P 1'
#
loop_
_entity.id
_entity.type
_entity.pdbx_description
1 polymer ?
#
loop_
_entity_poly.entity_id
_entity_poly.type
_entity_poly.pdbx_seq_one_letter_code
_entity_poly.pdbx_strand_id
1 'polypeptide(L)'
;MTDQLLFTEACLDATFARATRRETIDILNSRLHPALQRIVAAEVASGNRVVDVGIDWPDAGSVHVTLRDRFSNRHAGAEAVFSLCDDPHYWHADYSTTAKPTHLLIC
;
A
#
# COMPACT_ATOMS: atom_id res chain seq x y z
N MET A 1 -26.39 3.06 -0.33
CA MET A 1 -25.30 2.32 0.31
C MET A 1 -24.18 3.31 0.50
N THR A 2 -23.90 3.70 1.73
CA THR A 2 -22.78 4.61 2.02
C THR A 2 -21.51 3.84 1.72
N ASP A 3 -20.81 4.22 0.67
CA ASP A 3 -19.51 3.64 0.33
C ASP A 3 -18.55 4.03 1.47
N GLN A 4 -18.37 3.13 2.43
CA GLN A 4 -17.52 3.40 3.57
C GLN A 4 -16.08 3.33 3.08
N LEU A 5 -15.40 4.48 3.10
CA LEU A 5 -14.00 4.57 2.75
C LEU A 5 -13.20 3.57 3.59
N LEU A 6 -12.41 2.73 2.90
CA LEU A 6 -11.57 1.71 3.53
C LEU A 6 -10.43 2.35 4.33
N PHE A 7 -9.92 3.50 3.86
CA PHE A 7 -8.83 4.23 4.49
C PHE A 7 -9.25 5.64 4.92
N THR A 8 -8.73 6.06 6.06
CA THR A 8 -8.83 7.43 6.60
C THR A 8 -7.43 7.90 6.98
N GLU A 9 -7.25 9.19 7.29
CA GLU A 9 -5.94 9.74 7.68
C GLU A 9 -5.29 9.00 8.87
N ALA A 10 -6.06 8.26 9.68
CA ALA A 10 -5.54 7.44 10.77
C ALA A 10 -4.60 6.30 10.32
N CYS A 11 -4.65 5.88 9.05
CA CYS A 11 -3.74 4.88 8.51
C CYS A 11 -2.37 5.43 8.11
N LEU A 12 -2.25 6.76 7.96
CA LEU A 12 -1.01 7.41 7.56
C LEU A 12 -0.08 7.59 8.77
N ASP A 13 1.22 7.49 8.53
CA ASP A 13 2.21 7.83 9.53
C ASP A 13 2.24 9.36 9.79
N ALA A 14 2.72 9.74 10.97
CA ALA A 14 2.79 11.15 11.36
C ALA A 14 3.72 11.97 10.46
N THR A 15 4.66 11.33 9.77
CA THR A 15 5.59 11.97 8.82
C THR A 15 4.91 12.57 7.59
N PHE A 16 3.69 12.14 7.24
CA PHE A 16 2.95 12.73 6.11
C PHE A 16 2.65 14.21 6.33
N ALA A 17 3.11 15.04 5.38
CA ALA A 17 2.77 16.45 5.30
C ALA A 17 1.24 16.61 5.23
N ARG A 18 0.67 17.45 6.10
CA ARG A 18 -0.80 17.66 6.17
C ARG A 18 -1.42 18.03 4.83
N ALA A 19 -0.69 18.76 4.00
CA ALA A 19 -1.15 19.20 2.68
C ALA A 19 -1.41 18.05 1.70
N THR A 20 -0.73 16.90 1.85
CA THR A 20 -0.83 15.77 0.91
C THR A 20 -1.77 14.66 1.40
N ARG A 21 -2.10 14.64 2.71
CA ARG A 21 -2.88 13.55 3.33
C ARG A 21 -4.18 13.23 2.61
N ARG A 22 -4.95 14.25 2.24
CA ARG A 22 -6.24 14.03 1.58
C ARG A 22 -6.07 13.36 0.22
N GLU A 23 -5.14 13.85 -0.59
CA GLU A 23 -4.81 13.24 -1.88
C GLU A 23 -4.31 11.80 -1.71
N THR A 24 -3.46 11.54 -0.70
CA THR A 24 -2.99 10.20 -0.37
C THR A 24 -4.15 9.25 -0.05
N ILE A 25 -5.10 9.67 0.79
CA ILE A 25 -6.29 8.88 1.12
C ILE A 25 -7.16 8.65 -0.11
N ASP A 26 -7.31 9.65 -0.97
CA ASP A 26 -8.07 9.51 -2.22
C ASP A 26 -7.41 8.49 -3.16
N ILE A 27 -6.07 8.49 -3.29
CA ILE A 27 -5.33 7.50 -4.08
C ILE A 27 -5.52 6.10 -3.51
N LEU A 28 -5.38 5.93 -2.19
CA LEU A 28 -5.53 4.63 -1.54
C LEU A 28 -6.93 4.05 -1.72
N ASN A 29 -7.98 4.87 -1.63
CA ASN A 29 -9.36 4.40 -1.77
C ASN A 29 -9.80 4.21 -3.23
N SER A 30 -9.30 5.02 -4.17
CA SER A 30 -9.84 5.06 -5.55
C SER A 30 -8.93 4.46 -6.63
N ARG A 31 -7.62 4.38 -6.41
CA ARG A 31 -6.65 3.95 -7.45
C ARG A 31 -5.85 2.71 -7.09
N LEU A 32 -5.65 2.44 -5.80
CA LEU A 32 -4.94 1.24 -5.38
C LEU A 32 -5.75 -0.01 -5.73
N HIS A 33 -5.10 -1.03 -6.28
CA HIS A 33 -5.75 -2.29 -6.63
C HIS A 33 -6.45 -2.93 -5.40
N PRO A 34 -7.70 -3.42 -5.53
CA PRO A 34 -8.47 -3.95 -4.38
C PRO A 34 -7.78 -5.08 -3.61
N ALA A 35 -6.96 -5.89 -4.28
CA ALA A 35 -6.14 -6.90 -3.61
C ALA A 35 -5.14 -6.27 -2.64
N LEU A 36 -4.42 -5.22 -3.05
CA LEU A 36 -3.49 -4.52 -2.17
C LEU A 36 -4.21 -3.67 -1.13
N GLN A 37 -5.38 -3.08 -1.44
CA GLN A 37 -6.20 -2.40 -0.45
C GLN A 37 -6.52 -3.31 0.74
N ARG A 38 -6.90 -4.58 0.48
CA ARG A 38 -7.15 -5.56 1.55
C ARG A 38 -5.91 -5.83 2.41
N ILE A 39 -4.74 -5.94 1.79
CA ILE A 39 -3.48 -6.17 2.52
C ILE A 39 -3.12 -4.95 3.38
N VAL A 40 -3.16 -3.74 2.81
CA VAL A 40 -2.89 -2.51 3.56
C VAL A 40 -3.87 -2.37 4.73
N ALA A 41 -5.16 -2.65 4.54
CA ALA A 41 -6.14 -2.58 5.61
C ALA A 41 -5.82 -3.57 6.76
N ALA A 42 -5.39 -4.79 6.44
CA ALA A 42 -5.00 -5.79 7.43
C ALA A 42 -3.74 -5.38 8.22
N GLU A 43 -2.72 -4.84 7.52
CA GLU A 43 -1.48 -4.37 8.15
C GLU A 43 -1.72 -3.14 9.03
N VAL A 44 -2.55 -2.19 8.57
CA VAL A 44 -2.94 -1.00 9.35
C VAL A 44 -3.73 -1.39 10.60
N ALA A 45 -4.66 -2.34 10.48
CA ALA A 45 -5.40 -2.89 11.62
C ALA A 45 -4.48 -3.58 12.64
N SER A 46 -3.35 -4.11 12.18
CA SER A 46 -2.31 -4.74 13.00
C SER A 46 -1.32 -3.72 13.61
N GLY A 47 -1.48 -2.43 13.32
CA GLY A 47 -0.69 -1.34 13.90
C GLY A 47 0.35 -0.71 12.98
N ASN A 48 0.51 -1.23 11.75
CA ASN A 48 1.40 -0.65 10.75
C ASN A 48 0.83 0.69 10.23
N ARG A 49 1.66 1.50 9.58
CA ARG A 49 1.27 2.79 9.02
C ARG A 49 1.84 2.97 7.63
N VAL A 50 1.08 3.63 6.76
CA VAL A 50 1.56 4.02 5.43
C VAL A 50 2.52 5.20 5.62
N VAL A 51 3.73 5.10 5.07
CA VAL A 51 4.76 6.17 5.14
C VAL A 51 4.98 6.87 3.80
N ASP A 52 4.63 6.21 2.69
CA ASP A 52 4.72 6.80 1.37
C ASP A 52 3.69 6.19 0.41
N VAL A 53 3.24 7.00 -0.54
CA VAL A 53 2.38 6.58 -1.65
C VAL A 53 2.83 7.33 -2.90
N GLY A 54 3.22 6.59 -3.92
CA GLY A 54 3.53 7.14 -5.23
C GLY A 54 2.72 6.50 -6.35
N ILE A 55 2.75 7.16 -7.50
CA ILE A 55 2.00 6.77 -8.70
C ILE A 55 2.93 6.68 -9.90
N ASP A 56 2.46 6.02 -10.95
CA ASP A 56 3.12 5.90 -12.26
C ASP A 56 4.47 5.17 -12.26
N TRP A 57 4.73 4.39 -11.20
CA TRP A 57 5.82 3.43 -11.11
C TRP A 57 5.34 2.16 -10.39
N PRO A 58 5.68 0.94 -10.86
CA PRO A 58 6.64 0.61 -11.93
C PRO A 58 6.11 0.75 -13.36
N ASP A 59 4.79 0.76 -13.54
CA ASP A 59 4.14 1.03 -14.83
C ASP A 59 3.36 2.36 -14.76
N ALA A 60 3.06 2.98 -15.90
CA ALA A 60 2.13 4.12 -15.93
C ALA A 60 0.75 3.72 -15.38
N GLY A 61 0.19 4.53 -14.48
CA GLY A 61 -1.05 4.23 -13.77
C GLY A 61 -0.90 3.30 -12.55
N SER A 62 0.30 2.79 -12.28
CA SER A 62 0.57 2.03 -11.05
C SER A 62 0.40 2.90 -9.82
N VAL A 63 0.09 2.26 -8.69
CA VAL A 63 0.21 2.84 -7.35
C VAL A 63 1.18 1.96 -6.57
N HIS A 64 2.17 2.56 -5.94
CA HIS A 64 3.00 1.89 -4.95
C HIS A 64 2.77 2.51 -3.57
N VAL A 65 2.76 1.65 -2.56
CA VAL A 65 2.55 2.02 -1.16
C VAL A 65 3.69 1.47 -0.34
N THR A 66 4.27 2.30 0.53
CA THR A 66 5.33 1.87 1.46
C THR A 66 4.78 1.90 2.88
N LEU A 67 4.96 0.81 3.60
CA LEU A 67 4.62 0.69 5.02
C LEU A 67 5.81 1.01 5.91
N ARG A 68 5.54 1.45 7.13
CA ARG A 68 6.57 1.79 8.12
C ARG A 68 7.30 0.56 8.64
N ASP A 69 6.52 -0.47 8.98
CA ASP A 69 6.99 -1.68 9.63
C ASP A 69 6.93 -2.85 8.64
N ARG A 70 7.71 -3.91 8.89
CA ARG A 70 7.66 -5.14 8.10
C ARG A 70 6.25 -5.74 8.10
N PHE A 71 5.89 -6.44 7.01
CA PHE A 71 4.63 -7.16 6.95
C PHE A 71 4.48 -8.11 8.13
N SER A 72 3.36 -7.99 8.83
CA SER A 72 3.07 -8.79 10.03
C SER A 72 2.63 -10.21 9.69
N ASN A 73 2.08 -10.43 8.49
CA ASN A 73 1.65 -11.75 8.05
C ASN A 73 1.76 -11.94 6.52
N ARG A 74 1.68 -13.20 6.08
CA ARG A 74 1.67 -13.54 4.65
C ARG A 74 0.24 -13.46 4.10
N HIS A 75 -0.11 -12.32 3.54
CA HIS A 75 -1.41 -12.04 2.92
C HIS A 75 -1.47 -12.39 1.43
N ALA A 76 -0.51 -13.18 0.93
CA ALA A 76 -0.39 -13.53 -0.49
C ALA A 76 -1.62 -14.28 -0.99
N GLY A 77 -2.05 -13.97 -2.21
CA GLY A 77 -3.20 -14.59 -2.86
C GLY A 77 -3.06 -14.60 -4.39
N ALA A 78 -4.10 -15.06 -5.08
CA ALA A 78 -4.07 -15.19 -6.55
C ALA A 78 -3.85 -13.85 -7.29
N GLU A 79 -4.18 -12.73 -6.65
CA GLU A 79 -4.13 -11.39 -7.25
C GLU A 79 -2.91 -10.57 -6.79
N ALA A 80 -2.20 -11.04 -5.76
CA ALA A 80 -1.07 -10.35 -5.16
C ALA A 80 0.00 -11.36 -4.74
N VAL A 81 1.14 -11.30 -5.42
CA VAL A 81 2.28 -12.20 -5.23
C VAL A 81 3.25 -11.57 -4.24
N PHE A 82 3.63 -12.33 -3.22
CA PHE A 82 4.66 -11.93 -2.27
C PHE A 82 6.05 -12.23 -2.80
N SER A 83 6.97 -11.29 -2.65
CA SER A 83 8.39 -11.41 -2.92
C SER A 83 9.21 -10.95 -1.71
N LEU A 84 10.17 -11.76 -1.28
CA LEU A 84 11.17 -11.37 -0.29
C LEU A 84 12.39 -10.87 -1.04
N CYS A 85 12.64 -9.56 -0.99
CA CYS A 85 13.81 -8.93 -1.60
C CYS A 85 15.05 -9.04 -0.70
N ASP A 86 14.83 -8.85 0.60
CA ASP A 86 15.86 -8.78 1.65
C ASP A 86 17.02 -7.82 1.29
N ASP A 87 16.68 -6.69 0.68
CA ASP A 87 17.66 -5.69 0.24
C ASP A 87 18.01 -4.74 1.39
N PRO A 88 19.29 -4.61 1.77
CA PRO A 88 19.71 -3.75 2.88
C PRO A 88 19.63 -2.25 2.56
N HIS A 89 19.49 -1.85 1.30
CA HIS A 89 19.47 -0.44 0.86
C HIS A 89 18.08 0.05 0.46
N TYR A 90 17.19 -0.86 0.02
CA TYR A 90 15.88 -0.49 -0.50
C TYR A 90 14.75 -0.92 0.43
N TRP A 91 14.26 -2.16 0.28
CA TRP A 91 13.16 -2.68 1.07
C TRP A 91 13.31 -4.18 1.32
N HIS A 92 12.64 -4.64 2.37
CA HIS A 92 12.74 -6.00 2.83
C HIS A 92 11.87 -6.95 2.00
N ALA A 93 10.63 -6.56 1.72
CA ALA A 93 9.70 -7.39 0.95
C ALA A 93 8.66 -6.55 0.20
N ASP A 94 8.03 -7.16 -0.81
CA ASP A 94 6.93 -6.55 -1.54
C ASP A 94 5.78 -7.53 -1.83
N TYR A 95 4.60 -6.95 -2.06
CA TYR A 95 3.52 -7.59 -2.80
C TYR A 95 3.34 -6.87 -4.13
N SER A 96 3.26 -7.63 -5.22
CA SER A 96 2.98 -7.13 -6.57
C SER A 96 1.68 -7.72 -7.12
N THR A 97 0.87 -6.90 -7.78
CA THR A 97 -0.35 -7.42 -8.44
C THR A 97 -0.02 -8.23 -9.67
N THR A 98 -0.81 -9.28 -9.94
CA THR A 98 -0.64 -10.11 -11.14
C THR A 98 -1.18 -9.42 -12.41
N ALA A 99 -2.19 -8.55 -12.26
CA ALA A 99 -2.75 -7.76 -13.34
C ALA A 99 -1.96 -6.47 -13.59
N LYS A 100 -2.06 -5.94 -14.82
CA LYS A 100 -1.50 -4.64 -15.22
C LYS A 100 -2.53 -3.50 -15.02
N PRO A 101 -2.10 -2.28 -14.67
CA PRO A 101 -0.73 -1.92 -14.31
C PRO A 101 -0.31 -2.60 -13.00
N THR A 102 0.99 -2.85 -12.82
CA THR A 102 1.48 -3.55 -11.63
C THR A 102 1.45 -2.59 -10.46
N HIS A 103 0.65 -2.85 -9.44
CA HIS A 103 0.70 -2.10 -8.19
C HIS A 103 1.64 -2.79 -7.22
N LEU A 104 2.27 -2.01 -6.33
CA LEU A 104 3.21 -2.50 -5.35
C LEU A 104 2.80 -2.11 -3.93
N LEU A 105 3.06 -3.01 -2.99
CA LEU A 105 3.04 -2.72 -1.56
C LEU A 105 4.38 -3.16 -0.99
N ILE A 106 5.08 -2.27 -0.31
CA ILE A 106 6.49 -2.41 0.09
C ILE A 106 6.61 -2.24 1.60
N CYS A 107 7.54 -2.97 2.24
CA CYS A 107 7.93 -2.78 3.65
C CYS A 107 9.44 -2.90 3.88
#